data_AF-A0A7R9ZNZ2-F1
#
_entry.id   AF-A0A7R9ZNZ2-F1
#
_cell.length_a   1.000
_cell.length_b   1.000
_cell.length_c   1.000
_cell.angle_alpha   90.00
_cell.angle_beta   90.00
_cell.angle_gamma   90.00
#
_symmetry.space_group_name_H-M   'P 1'
#
loop_
_entity.id
_entity.type
_entity.pdbx_description
1 polymer ?
#
loop_
_entity_poly.entity_id
_entity_poly.type
_entity_poly.pdbx_seq_one_letter_code
_entity_poly.pdbx_strand_id
1 'polypeptide(L)'
;MSPSTIGRQCSYDLRHSAAASVEWDEGLPDSIKRVGEVSAFPNEGPGMVYEFNWALNGDGVTPLKRNAFRINKSLDLKVAGLNAPKTNPLKVDGTAIPEAGSESLSFEKFDEACQVVRDNLSLADALYCPEGHVPGTHTGVRVITNSGASIASDLVAYLDRCPKTSPLSMPITCFVYEGSDEPFAGFSIEEIEVAVAPPADGAAAMEAVNVPKEAKSVATVVVSSKQPDLKSIIGGIEASQQALEQDEKEREASKQDEEE
;
A
#
# COMPACT_ATOMS: atom_id res chain seq x y z
N MET A 1 -20.05 60.91 -28.88
CA MET A 1 -19.10 61.05 -27.76
C MET A 1 -18.73 59.67 -27.28
N SER A 2 -17.55 59.19 -27.66
CA SER A 2 -16.87 58.05 -27.02
C SER A 2 -16.24 58.51 -25.70
N PRO A 3 -16.13 57.63 -24.70
CA PRO A 3 -14.87 56.88 -24.46
C PRO A 3 -15.15 55.41 -24.04
N SER A 4 -14.43 54.39 -24.52
CA SER A 4 -13.03 53.99 -24.21
C SER A 4 -12.77 53.63 -22.75
N THR A 5 -12.78 52.34 -22.41
CA THR A 5 -11.97 51.71 -21.32
C THR A 5 -11.85 50.21 -21.64
N ILE A 6 -10.78 49.77 -22.31
CA ILE A 6 -9.55 49.17 -21.75
C ILE A 6 -9.82 47.86 -21.00
N GLY A 7 -9.43 46.75 -21.63
CA GLY A 7 -9.47 45.41 -21.06
C GLY A 7 -8.24 45.04 -20.24
N ARG A 8 -8.26 43.81 -19.71
CA ARG A 8 -7.09 42.95 -19.47
C ARG A 8 -7.58 41.50 -19.42
N GLN A 9 -7.35 40.76 -20.51
CA GLN A 9 -7.27 39.31 -20.46
C GLN A 9 -5.98 38.95 -19.72
N CYS A 10 -6.09 38.24 -18.60
CA CYS A 10 -4.96 37.55 -18.00
C CYS A 10 -4.66 36.30 -18.86
N SER A 11 -3.75 36.44 -19.82
CA SER A 11 -3.07 35.31 -20.44
C SER A 11 -2.07 34.76 -19.43
N TYR A 12 -2.31 33.55 -18.92
CA TYR A 12 -1.29 32.77 -18.24
C TYR A 12 -0.30 32.25 -19.28
N ASP A 13 0.85 32.92 -19.39
CA ASP A 13 2.03 32.40 -20.09
C ASP A 13 2.58 31.20 -19.29
N LEU A 14 2.19 30.00 -19.71
CA LEU A 14 2.84 28.74 -19.33
C LEU A 14 4.22 28.68 -20.00
N ARG A 15 5.19 29.38 -19.41
CA ARG A 15 6.60 29.17 -19.74
C ARG A 15 7.00 27.78 -19.25
N HIS A 16 6.96 26.83 -20.19
CA HIS A 16 7.59 25.53 -20.03
C HIS A 16 9.09 25.78 -19.83
N SER A 17 9.57 25.59 -18.61
CA SER A 17 11.00 25.46 -18.35
C SER A 17 11.43 24.13 -18.96
N ALA A 18 12.07 24.17 -20.13
CA ALA A 18 12.66 23.00 -20.73
C ALA A 18 13.72 22.43 -19.77
N ALA A 19 13.48 21.23 -19.24
CA ALA A 19 14.51 20.48 -18.55
C ALA A 19 15.64 20.19 -19.55
N ALA A 20 16.86 20.59 -19.22
CA ALA A 20 18.03 20.28 -20.00
C ALA A 20 18.22 18.76 -20.01
N SER A 21 18.18 18.15 -21.19
CA SER A 21 18.58 16.76 -21.39
C SER A 21 20.08 16.64 -21.11
N VAL A 22 20.45 15.85 -20.11
CA VAL A 22 21.84 15.44 -19.89
C VAL A 22 22.17 14.41 -20.97
N GLU A 23 23.09 14.74 -21.88
CA GLU A 23 23.65 13.76 -22.83
C GLU A 23 24.49 12.75 -22.05
N TRP A 24 24.03 11.50 -22.01
CA TRP A 24 24.77 10.39 -21.42
C TRP A 24 25.66 9.75 -22.47
N ASP A 25 26.94 9.60 -22.11
CA ASP A 25 28.04 9.11 -22.95
C ASP A 25 27.73 7.76 -23.62
N GLU A 26 28.17 7.57 -24.88
CA GLU A 26 27.78 6.48 -25.78
C GLU A 26 28.27 5.07 -25.36
N GLY A 27 28.87 4.92 -24.17
CA GLY A 27 29.48 3.68 -23.68
C GLY A 27 28.71 2.91 -22.61
N LEU A 28 27.58 3.42 -22.12
CA LEU A 28 26.85 2.76 -21.02
C LEU A 28 25.95 1.61 -21.51
N PRO A 29 26.01 0.42 -20.88
CA PRO A 29 25.10 -0.68 -21.20
C PRO A 29 23.64 -0.29 -20.94
N ASP A 30 22.72 -0.80 -21.76
CA ASP A 30 21.30 -0.43 -21.73
C ASP A 30 20.62 -0.64 -20.37
N SER A 31 21.14 -1.56 -19.56
CA SER A 31 20.69 -1.78 -18.19
C SER A 31 20.90 -0.57 -17.28
N ILE A 32 21.92 0.26 -17.52
CA ILE A 32 22.22 1.46 -16.73
C ILE A 32 21.50 2.69 -17.31
N LYS A 33 21.31 2.75 -18.63
CA LYS A 33 20.54 3.83 -19.28
C LYS A 33 19.06 3.83 -18.84
N ARG A 34 18.46 2.66 -18.59
CA ARG A 34 17.09 2.56 -18.02
C ARG A 34 16.97 3.10 -16.60
N VAL A 35 18.01 2.99 -15.78
CA VAL A 35 17.99 3.48 -14.39
C VAL A 35 18.16 5.01 -14.35
N GLY A 36 18.76 5.61 -15.40
CA GLY A 36 19.01 7.04 -15.52
C GLY A 36 17.92 7.87 -16.22
N GLU A 37 16.93 7.25 -16.88
CA GLU A 37 15.74 7.98 -17.31
C GLU A 37 14.87 8.30 -16.08
N VAL A 38 15.13 9.45 -15.48
CA VAL A 38 14.25 10.06 -14.48
C VAL A 38 12.97 10.49 -15.19
N SER A 39 12.09 9.55 -15.51
CA SER A 39 10.73 9.90 -15.88
C SER A 39 10.10 10.60 -14.69
N ALA A 40 9.66 11.84 -14.90
CA ALA A 40 9.16 12.71 -13.85
C ALA A 40 8.15 11.96 -12.98
N PHE A 41 8.47 11.85 -11.70
CA PHE A 41 7.52 11.39 -10.70
C PHE A 41 6.38 12.42 -10.62
N PRO A 42 5.11 12.02 -10.63
CA PRO A 42 4.57 10.65 -10.61
C PRO A 42 4.56 9.92 -11.97
N ASN A 43 4.86 8.62 -11.94
CA ASN A 43 4.77 7.74 -13.12
C ASN A 43 3.34 7.26 -13.34
N GLU A 44 2.48 8.15 -13.87
CA GLU A 44 1.07 7.84 -14.15
C GLU A 44 0.93 6.84 -15.32
N GLY A 45 0.10 5.82 -15.13
CA GLY A 45 -0.15 4.70 -16.05
C GLY A 45 -1.53 4.09 -15.80
N PRO A 46 -1.96 3.07 -16.56
CA PRO A 46 -3.25 2.43 -16.34
C PRO A 46 -3.39 1.92 -14.89
N GLY A 47 -4.42 2.40 -14.18
CA GLY A 47 -4.67 2.05 -12.77
C GLY A 47 -3.87 2.85 -11.73
N MET A 48 -2.91 3.67 -12.16
CA MET A 48 -1.99 4.43 -11.31
C MET A 48 -2.44 5.89 -11.16
N VAL A 49 -3.08 6.19 -10.04
CA VAL A 49 -3.40 7.57 -9.60
C VAL A 49 -2.30 8.07 -8.66
N TYR A 50 -1.98 9.37 -8.68
CA TYR A 50 -0.95 10.01 -7.86
C TYR A 50 -0.92 9.53 -6.40
N GLU A 51 -2.06 9.58 -5.73
CA GLU A 51 -2.21 9.20 -4.32
C GLU A 51 -1.87 7.72 -4.09
N PHE A 52 -2.25 6.86 -5.04
CA PHE A 52 -1.99 5.43 -4.94
C PHE A 52 -0.51 5.10 -5.19
N ASN A 53 0.14 5.80 -6.11
CA ASN A 53 1.59 5.69 -6.29
C ASN A 53 2.34 6.07 -5.00
N TRP A 54 1.96 7.18 -4.37
CA TRP A 54 2.53 7.58 -3.08
C TRP A 54 2.31 6.54 -2.00
N ALA A 55 1.11 5.96 -1.93
CA ALA A 55 0.78 4.93 -0.96
C ALA A 55 1.68 3.70 -1.13
N LEU A 56 1.88 3.21 -2.36
CA LEU A 56 2.77 2.08 -2.65
C LEU A 56 4.23 2.38 -2.29
N ASN A 57 4.73 3.58 -2.61
CA ASN A 57 6.10 3.98 -2.23
C ASN A 57 6.24 4.09 -0.71
N GLY A 58 5.21 4.55 -0.01
CA GLY A 58 5.13 4.55 1.46
C GLY A 58 5.19 3.14 2.05
N ASP A 59 4.59 2.16 1.37
CA ASP A 59 4.68 0.73 1.71
C ASP A 59 6.02 0.09 1.27
N GLY A 60 6.93 0.86 0.67
CA GLY A 60 8.23 0.38 0.20
C GLY A 60 8.20 -0.41 -1.11
N VAL A 61 7.14 -0.29 -1.92
CA VAL A 61 7.01 -0.91 -3.25
C VAL A 61 6.92 0.16 -4.32
N THR A 62 7.89 0.18 -5.23
CA THR A 62 7.94 1.16 -6.32
C THR A 62 7.60 0.46 -7.63
N PRO A 63 6.43 0.70 -8.25
CA PRO A 63 6.05 0.04 -9.51
C PRO A 63 6.87 0.56 -10.69
N LEU A 64 8.05 -0.03 -10.93
CA LEU A 64 9.00 0.43 -11.95
C LEU A 64 8.48 0.27 -13.38
N LYS A 65 7.61 -0.73 -13.62
CA LYS A 65 7.02 -1.03 -14.93
C LYS A 65 5.67 -0.34 -15.18
N ARG A 66 5.26 0.58 -14.29
CA ARG A 66 4.09 1.49 -14.45
C ARG A 66 2.71 0.84 -14.62
N ASN A 67 2.57 -0.44 -14.26
CA ASN A 67 1.27 -1.11 -14.19
C ASN A 67 0.97 -1.48 -12.74
N ALA A 68 0.13 -0.70 -12.07
CA ALA A 68 -0.41 -1.09 -10.78
C ALA A 68 -1.89 -0.73 -10.71
N PHE A 69 -2.70 -1.65 -10.19
CA PHE A 69 -4.15 -1.51 -10.17
C PHE A 69 -4.62 -1.54 -8.73
N ARG A 70 -5.23 -0.45 -8.27
CA ARG A 70 -6.01 -0.42 -7.03
C ARG A 70 -7.36 -1.10 -7.27
N ILE A 71 -7.71 -2.10 -6.46
CA ILE A 71 -8.89 -2.96 -6.69
C ILE A 71 -9.76 -3.01 -5.43
N ASN A 72 -10.87 -2.29 -5.44
CA ASN A 72 -11.76 -2.18 -4.26
C ASN A 72 -13.14 -2.79 -4.54
N LYS A 73 -13.42 -3.13 -5.80
CA LYS A 73 -14.69 -3.74 -6.25
C LYS A 73 -14.46 -4.58 -7.49
N SER A 74 -15.40 -5.48 -7.78
CA SER A 74 -15.33 -6.37 -8.95
C SER A 74 -15.28 -5.67 -10.31
N LEU A 75 -15.66 -4.38 -10.38
CA LEU A 75 -15.50 -3.59 -11.61
C LEU A 75 -14.04 -3.28 -11.89
N ASP A 76 -13.23 -3.06 -10.85
CA ASP A 76 -11.82 -2.70 -10.97
C ASP A 76 -11.00 -3.91 -11.45
N LEU A 77 -11.44 -5.14 -11.13
CA LEU A 77 -10.89 -6.37 -11.70
C LEU A 77 -10.96 -6.34 -13.23
N LYS A 78 -12.09 -5.90 -13.81
CA LYS A 78 -12.24 -5.80 -15.27
C LYS A 78 -11.31 -4.76 -15.88
N VAL A 79 -11.10 -3.64 -15.17
CA VAL A 79 -10.15 -2.59 -15.59
C VAL A 79 -8.72 -3.13 -15.58
N ALA A 80 -8.38 -3.98 -14.61
CA ALA A 80 -7.11 -4.68 -14.52
C ALA A 80 -6.97 -5.88 -15.47
N GLY A 81 -7.97 -6.14 -16.34
CA GLY A 81 -7.96 -7.31 -17.24
C GLY A 81 -8.18 -8.65 -16.55
N LEU A 82 -8.66 -8.64 -15.30
CA LEU A 82 -8.96 -9.82 -14.49
C LEU A 82 -10.43 -10.20 -14.54
N ASN A 83 -10.69 -11.48 -14.27
CA ASN A 83 -12.06 -12.00 -14.17
C ASN A 83 -12.64 -11.74 -12.79
N ALA A 84 -13.96 -11.54 -12.73
CA ALA A 84 -14.64 -11.49 -11.45
C ALA A 84 -14.59 -12.88 -10.76
N PRO A 85 -14.50 -12.93 -9.42
CA PRO A 85 -14.53 -14.17 -8.67
C PRO A 85 -15.86 -14.90 -8.89
N LYS A 86 -15.82 -16.23 -8.90
CA LYS A 86 -17.01 -17.08 -9.12
C LYS A 86 -17.97 -17.07 -7.93
N THR A 87 -17.46 -16.84 -6.73
CA THR A 87 -18.20 -16.86 -5.47
C THR A 87 -17.98 -15.54 -4.73
N ASN A 88 -19.05 -14.92 -4.22
CA ASN A 88 -18.97 -13.71 -3.40
C ASN A 88 -20.17 -13.67 -2.43
N PRO A 89 -19.97 -13.63 -1.09
CA PRO A 89 -18.67 -13.59 -0.41
C PRO A 89 -17.94 -14.93 -0.45
N LEU A 90 -16.61 -14.90 -0.50
CA LEU A 90 -15.76 -16.07 -0.39
C LEU A 90 -15.56 -16.42 1.09
N LYS A 91 -15.92 -17.65 1.46
CA LYS A 91 -15.70 -18.19 2.82
C LYS A 91 -14.55 -19.18 2.78
N VAL A 92 -13.43 -18.81 3.38
CA VAL A 92 -12.21 -19.62 3.45
C VAL A 92 -11.62 -19.42 4.84
N ASP A 93 -11.29 -20.52 5.50
CA ASP A 93 -10.57 -20.48 6.77
C ASP A 93 -9.07 -20.33 6.52
N GLY A 94 -8.44 -19.36 7.20
CA GLY A 94 -7.01 -19.11 7.12
C GLY A 94 -6.17 -20.24 7.70
N THR A 95 -4.94 -20.38 7.19
CA THR A 95 -3.90 -21.22 7.81
C THR A 95 -3.02 -20.33 8.67
N ALA A 96 -2.82 -20.70 9.93
CA ALA A 96 -1.95 -19.95 10.84
C ALA A 96 -0.52 -19.81 10.27
N ILE A 97 -0.01 -18.58 10.30
CA ILE A 97 1.37 -18.26 9.92
C ILE A 97 2.09 -17.65 11.13
N PRO A 98 3.42 -17.83 11.25
CA PRO A 98 4.16 -17.40 12.43
C PRO A 98 4.30 -15.87 12.52
N GLU A 99 4.27 -15.35 13.74
CA GLU A 99 4.61 -13.97 14.06
C GLU A 99 6.13 -13.79 14.19
N ALA A 100 6.65 -12.69 13.67
CA ALA A 100 8.04 -12.30 13.84
C ALA A 100 8.34 -12.01 15.33
N GLY A 101 9.47 -12.51 15.82
CA GLY A 101 9.81 -12.48 17.26
C GLY A 101 9.31 -13.70 18.04
N SER A 102 8.52 -14.59 17.42
CA SER A 102 8.16 -15.87 18.02
C SER A 102 9.34 -16.87 18.00
N GLU A 103 9.20 -17.98 18.72
CA GLU A 103 10.19 -19.09 18.68
C GLU A 103 10.42 -19.65 17.27
N SER A 104 9.44 -19.48 16.38
CA SER A 104 9.44 -20.05 15.03
C SER A 104 9.98 -19.11 13.95
N LEU A 105 9.99 -17.80 14.19
CA LEU A 105 10.38 -16.79 13.22
C LEU A 105 11.03 -15.59 13.92
N SER A 106 12.31 -15.33 13.65
CA SER A 106 13.00 -14.15 14.17
C SER A 106 12.68 -12.90 13.34
N PHE A 107 12.82 -11.73 13.95
CA PHE A 107 12.63 -10.44 13.26
C PHE A 107 13.59 -10.30 12.07
N GLU A 108 14.85 -10.70 12.21
CA GLU A 108 15.84 -10.55 11.14
C GLU A 108 15.47 -11.36 9.89
N LYS A 109 14.96 -12.59 10.08
CA LYS A 109 14.49 -13.42 8.96
C LYS A 109 13.25 -12.85 8.30
N PHE A 110 12.34 -12.29 9.10
CA PHE A 110 11.14 -11.64 8.57
C PHE A 110 11.51 -10.40 7.76
N ASP A 111 12.38 -9.54 8.27
CA ASP A 111 12.82 -8.32 7.59
C ASP A 111 13.55 -8.62 6.28
N GLU A 112 14.42 -9.63 6.27
CA GLU A 112 15.10 -10.10 5.06
C GLU A 112 14.08 -10.56 4.01
N ALA A 113 13.13 -11.42 4.41
CA ALA A 113 12.09 -11.90 3.51
C ALA A 113 11.19 -10.77 3.01
N CYS A 114 10.80 -9.85 3.89
CA CYS A 114 9.98 -8.68 3.56
C CYS A 114 10.69 -7.78 2.53
N GLN A 115 11.97 -7.49 2.74
CA GLN A 115 12.75 -6.69 1.80
C GLN A 115 12.86 -7.35 0.43
N VAL A 116 13.22 -8.63 0.38
CA VAL A 116 13.32 -9.39 -0.88
C VAL A 116 11.98 -9.41 -1.62
N VAL A 117 10.87 -9.58 -0.91
CA VAL A 117 9.53 -9.58 -1.50
C VAL A 117 9.17 -8.21 -2.07
N ARG A 118 9.43 -7.11 -1.34
CA ARG A 118 9.16 -5.74 -1.82
C ARG A 118 9.97 -5.39 -3.07
N ASP A 119 11.25 -5.78 -3.10
CA ASP A 119 12.12 -5.57 -4.26
C ASP A 119 11.61 -6.34 -5.48
N ASN A 120 11.22 -7.61 -5.29
CA ASN A 120 10.66 -8.43 -6.37
C ASN A 120 9.30 -7.92 -6.87
N LEU A 121 8.44 -7.44 -5.97
CA LEU A 121 7.17 -6.79 -6.35
C LEU A 121 7.43 -5.50 -7.15
N SER A 122 8.42 -4.71 -6.77
CA SER A 122 8.81 -3.49 -7.49
C SER A 122 9.27 -3.78 -8.93
N LEU A 123 9.82 -4.97 -9.17
CA LEU A 123 10.28 -5.46 -10.49
C LEU A 123 9.18 -6.18 -11.30
N ALA A 124 8.03 -6.48 -10.71
CA ALA A 124 6.94 -7.20 -11.35
C ALA A 124 6.35 -6.41 -12.54
N ASP A 125 5.87 -7.15 -13.56
CA ASP A 125 5.27 -6.55 -14.77
C ASP A 125 3.97 -5.80 -14.49
N ALA A 126 3.21 -6.28 -13.50
CA ALA A 126 2.00 -5.66 -13.02
C ALA A 126 1.82 -5.94 -11.53
N LEU A 127 1.28 -4.95 -10.82
CA LEU A 127 0.82 -5.08 -9.44
C LEU A 127 -0.69 -4.98 -9.38
N TYR A 128 -1.30 -5.81 -8.54
CA TYR A 128 -2.71 -5.82 -8.24
C TYR A 128 -2.85 -5.60 -6.75
N CYS A 129 -3.65 -4.61 -6.37
CA CYS A 129 -3.79 -4.21 -4.99
C CYS A 129 -5.24 -4.27 -4.53
N PRO A 130 -5.73 -5.47 -4.17
CA PRO A 130 -6.98 -5.62 -3.44
C PRO A 130 -6.96 -4.81 -2.14
N GLU A 131 -8.00 -4.01 -1.95
CA GLU A 131 -8.21 -3.25 -0.71
C GLU A 131 -9.63 -3.47 -0.17
N GLY A 132 -9.74 -3.55 1.16
CA GLY A 132 -11.01 -3.78 1.84
C GLY A 132 -10.85 -3.79 3.35
N HIS A 133 -11.84 -4.32 4.05
CA HIS A 133 -11.76 -4.61 5.48
C HIS A 133 -11.68 -6.12 5.72
N VAL A 134 -11.08 -6.50 6.84
CA VAL A 134 -11.19 -7.88 7.34
C VAL A 134 -12.67 -8.21 7.57
N PRO A 135 -13.17 -9.39 7.15
CA PRO A 135 -14.58 -9.72 7.26
C PRO A 135 -15.15 -9.57 8.66
N GLY A 136 -16.28 -8.86 8.78
CA GLY A 136 -16.93 -8.62 10.06
C GLY A 136 -16.27 -7.57 10.94
N THR A 137 -15.23 -6.88 10.46
CA THR A 137 -14.53 -5.82 11.17
C THR A 137 -14.45 -4.53 10.33
N HIS A 138 -13.80 -3.50 10.88
CA HIS A 138 -13.48 -2.26 10.17
C HIS A 138 -11.97 -2.06 9.98
N THR A 139 -11.17 -3.11 10.20
CA THR A 139 -9.71 -3.05 10.05
C THR A 139 -9.35 -3.05 8.57
N GLY A 140 -8.77 -1.94 8.09
CA GLY A 140 -8.33 -1.77 6.70
C GLY A 140 -7.18 -2.69 6.33
N VAL A 141 -7.27 -3.30 5.14
CA VAL A 141 -6.26 -4.17 4.56
C VAL A 141 -5.93 -3.68 3.17
N ARG A 142 -4.62 -3.56 2.88
CA ARG A 142 -4.09 -3.47 1.52
C ARG A 142 -3.26 -4.72 1.25
N VAL A 143 -3.60 -5.44 0.18
CA VAL A 143 -2.73 -6.49 -0.35
C VAL A 143 -1.99 -5.93 -1.55
N ILE A 144 -0.71 -6.24 -1.71
CA ILE A 144 0.13 -5.87 -2.86
C ILE A 144 0.66 -7.17 -3.45
N THR A 145 0.22 -7.50 -4.67
CA THR A 145 0.60 -8.77 -5.31
C THR A 145 0.87 -8.64 -6.80
N ASN A 146 1.74 -9.49 -7.34
CA ASN A 146 1.86 -9.73 -8.78
C ASN A 146 0.93 -10.84 -9.30
N SER A 147 0.20 -11.52 -8.41
CA SER A 147 -0.70 -12.64 -8.74
C SER A 147 -2.14 -12.16 -8.97
N GLY A 148 -2.46 -11.82 -10.21
CA GLY A 148 -3.76 -11.24 -10.56
C GLY A 148 -4.93 -12.24 -10.53
N ALA A 149 -4.90 -13.24 -11.42
CA ALA A 149 -6.06 -14.10 -11.67
C ALA A 149 -6.40 -15.05 -10.50
N SER A 150 -5.39 -15.53 -9.76
CA SER A 150 -5.54 -16.49 -8.67
C SER A 150 -5.74 -15.85 -7.30
N ILE A 151 -5.05 -14.75 -7.01
CA ILE A 151 -5.04 -14.17 -5.65
C ILE A 151 -5.86 -12.89 -5.60
N ALA A 152 -5.58 -11.91 -6.46
CA ALA A 152 -6.25 -10.61 -6.38
C ALA A 152 -7.78 -10.71 -6.55
N SER A 153 -8.24 -11.59 -7.45
CA SER A 153 -9.68 -11.79 -7.68
C SER A 153 -10.40 -12.42 -6.48
N ASP A 154 -9.77 -13.39 -5.82
CA ASP A 154 -10.34 -14.09 -4.67
C ASP A 154 -10.32 -13.23 -3.41
N LEU A 155 -9.27 -12.42 -3.22
CA LEU A 155 -9.20 -11.44 -2.12
C LEU A 155 -10.31 -10.39 -2.18
N VAL A 156 -10.71 -9.96 -3.38
CA VAL A 156 -11.86 -9.04 -3.56
C VAL A 156 -13.19 -9.70 -3.18
N ALA A 157 -13.29 -11.03 -3.25
CA ALA A 157 -14.47 -11.75 -2.78
C ALA A 157 -14.42 -12.06 -1.28
N TYR A 158 -13.22 -12.15 -0.71
CA TYR A 158 -13.02 -12.41 0.71
C TYR A 158 -13.21 -11.14 1.55
N LEU A 159 -12.53 -10.05 1.21
CA LEU A 159 -12.55 -8.81 1.98
C LEU A 159 -13.91 -8.11 1.93
N ASP A 160 -14.31 -7.52 3.05
CA ASP A 160 -15.46 -6.62 3.10
C ASP A 160 -15.14 -5.33 2.35
N ARG A 161 -16.16 -4.73 1.71
CA ARG A 161 -15.94 -3.49 0.95
C ARG A 161 -15.57 -2.34 1.87
N CYS A 162 -14.46 -1.69 1.54
CA CYS A 162 -14.12 -0.37 2.08
C CYS A 162 -15.15 0.69 1.60
N PRO A 163 -15.54 1.68 2.42
CA PRO A 163 -16.35 2.82 1.99
C PRO A 163 -15.70 3.58 0.81
N LYS A 164 -16.51 4.36 0.08
CA LYS A 164 -16.10 5.02 -1.18
C LYS A 164 -15.00 6.07 -1.00
N THR A 165 -14.88 6.65 0.19
CA THR A 165 -13.78 7.55 0.54
C THR A 165 -12.54 6.71 0.80
N SER A 166 -11.38 7.12 0.27
CA SER A 166 -10.11 6.44 0.54
C SER A 166 -9.98 6.27 2.06
N PRO A 167 -9.71 5.05 2.56
CA PRO A 167 -9.60 4.83 3.99
C PRO A 167 -8.47 5.71 4.53
N LEU A 168 -8.71 6.31 5.70
CA LEU A 168 -7.72 7.20 6.34
C LEU A 168 -6.46 6.40 6.74
N SER A 169 -6.61 5.10 7.01
CA SER A 169 -5.51 4.18 7.30
C SER A 169 -5.78 2.79 6.74
N MET A 170 -4.71 2.12 6.34
CA MET A 170 -4.68 0.68 6.06
C MET A 170 -3.70 0.06 7.05
N PRO A 171 -4.14 -0.27 8.28
CA PRO A 171 -3.23 -0.75 9.31
C PRO A 171 -2.65 -2.13 9.01
N ILE A 172 -3.22 -2.90 8.08
CA ILE A 172 -2.65 -4.17 7.64
C ILE A 172 -2.20 -4.04 6.19
N THR A 173 -0.90 -4.24 5.94
CA THR A 173 -0.32 -4.33 4.60
C THR A 173 0.20 -5.74 4.35
N CYS A 174 -0.28 -6.38 3.28
CA CYS A 174 0.15 -7.74 2.90
C CYS A 174 0.96 -7.70 1.60
N PHE A 175 2.21 -8.14 1.65
CA PHE A 175 3.04 -8.35 0.47
C PHE A 175 2.96 -9.81 0.03
N VAL A 176 2.40 -10.04 -1.17
CA VAL A 176 2.18 -11.39 -1.70
C VAL A 176 2.90 -11.55 -3.04
N TYR A 177 3.99 -12.31 -3.06
CA TYR A 177 4.79 -12.52 -4.26
C TYR A 177 4.69 -13.95 -4.82
N GLU A 178 4.24 -14.06 -6.06
CA GLU A 178 4.27 -15.27 -6.87
C GLU A 178 5.56 -15.34 -7.69
N GLY A 179 6.28 -16.45 -7.56
CA GLY A 179 7.52 -16.72 -8.29
C GLY A 179 8.76 -16.95 -7.42
N SER A 180 8.62 -17.05 -6.10
CA SER A 180 9.73 -17.41 -5.20
C SER A 180 9.94 -18.92 -5.15
N ASP A 181 11.16 -19.39 -5.36
CA ASP A 181 11.51 -20.82 -5.17
C ASP A 181 11.57 -21.22 -3.69
N GLU A 182 11.83 -20.25 -2.81
CA GLU A 182 11.84 -20.44 -1.36
C GLU A 182 10.52 -19.93 -0.78
N PRO A 183 9.63 -20.83 -0.29
CA PRO A 183 8.36 -20.42 0.27
C PRO A 183 8.57 -19.74 1.64
N PHE A 184 7.90 -18.61 1.84
CA PHE A 184 7.87 -17.87 3.10
C PHE A 184 6.43 -17.46 3.43
N ALA A 185 6.08 -17.52 4.71
CA ALA A 185 4.86 -16.94 5.24
C ALA A 185 5.09 -16.50 6.69
N GLY A 186 4.77 -15.25 7.00
CA GLY A 186 4.83 -14.71 8.36
C GLY A 186 4.19 -13.34 8.44
N PHE A 187 4.04 -12.82 9.66
CA PHE A 187 3.58 -11.45 9.90
C PHE A 187 4.35 -10.79 11.03
N SER A 188 4.37 -9.46 11.08
CA SER A 188 4.91 -8.65 12.18
C SER A 188 3.90 -7.60 12.59
N ILE A 189 3.94 -7.21 13.87
CA ILE A 189 3.26 -6.03 14.41
C ILE A 189 4.33 -5.01 14.78
N GLU A 190 4.14 -3.77 14.35
CA GLU A 190 5.06 -2.66 14.60
C GLU A 190 4.30 -1.45 15.13
N GLU A 191 4.90 -0.74 16.07
CA GLU A 191 4.36 0.52 16.56
C GLU A 191 4.94 1.70 15.75
N ILE A 192 4.05 2.56 15.27
CA ILE A 192 4.38 3.77 14.51
C ILE A 192 3.79 5.00 15.20
N GLU A 193 4.46 6.13 15.03
CA GLU A 193 3.93 7.42 15.48
C GLU A 193 3.12 8.08 14.36
N VAL A 194 1.83 8.33 14.60
CA VAL A 194 0.94 8.99 13.65
C VAL A 194 0.61 10.40 14.15
N ALA A 195 0.65 11.39 13.27
CA ALA A 195 0.27 12.76 13.59
C ALA A 195 -1.23 12.85 13.92
N VAL A 196 -1.56 13.46 15.07
CA VAL A 196 -2.93 13.73 15.47
C VAL A 196 -3.42 14.96 14.70
N ALA A 197 -4.53 14.81 13.97
CA ALA A 197 -5.11 15.93 13.23
C ALA A 197 -5.47 17.06 14.20
N PRO A 198 -5.15 18.33 13.88
CA PRO A 198 -5.54 19.45 14.72
C PRO A 198 -7.07 19.52 14.82
N PRO A 199 -7.62 19.91 15.97
CA PRO A 199 -9.06 20.05 16.14
C PRO A 199 -9.64 21.02 15.09
N ALA A 200 -10.84 20.72 14.60
CA ALA A 200 -11.51 21.45 13.51
C ALA A 200 -11.73 22.95 13.78
N ASP A 201 -11.57 23.38 15.03
CA ASP A 201 -11.76 24.76 15.49
C ASP A 201 -10.47 25.58 15.37
N GLY A 202 -9.96 25.74 14.14
CA GLY A 202 -9.22 26.92 13.69
C GLY A 202 -7.92 27.33 14.40
N ALA A 203 -7.33 26.51 15.28
CA ALA A 203 -6.04 26.82 15.88
C ALA A 203 -4.92 26.62 14.84
N ALA A 204 -4.25 27.74 14.55
CA ALA A 204 -3.14 27.98 13.63
C ALA A 204 -2.37 26.75 13.13
N ALA A 205 -2.05 26.77 11.82
CA ALA A 205 -0.99 25.99 11.21
C ALA A 205 0.29 26.11 12.06
N MET A 206 0.47 25.17 13.00
CA MET A 206 1.72 25.03 13.72
C MET A 206 2.77 24.65 12.70
N GLU A 207 3.95 25.29 12.78
CA GLU A 207 5.13 24.84 12.06
C GLU A 207 5.26 23.31 12.21
N ALA A 208 5.57 22.61 11.13
CA ALA A 208 5.55 21.15 10.99
C ALA A 208 6.40 20.36 12.03
N VAL A 209 7.01 21.06 13.00
CA VAL A 209 7.93 20.55 14.02
C VAL A 209 7.19 20.11 15.30
N ASN A 210 5.98 20.62 15.59
CA ASN A 210 5.27 20.34 16.86
C ASN A 210 3.84 19.78 16.67
N VAL A 211 3.63 18.88 15.72
CA VAL A 211 2.34 18.18 15.61
C VAL A 211 2.31 17.07 16.67
N PRO A 212 1.31 17.03 17.57
CA PRO A 212 1.15 15.94 18.53
C PRO A 212 1.09 14.61 17.79
N LYS A 213 1.77 13.59 18.32
CA LYS A 213 1.77 12.25 17.73
C LYS A 213 1.17 11.25 18.69
N GLU A 214 0.50 10.25 18.14
CA GLU A 214 -0.03 9.11 18.87
C GLU A 214 0.63 7.83 18.36
N ALA A 215 0.99 6.94 19.28
CA ALA A 215 1.43 5.60 18.94
C ALA A 215 0.25 4.79 18.40
N LYS A 216 0.45 4.15 17.25
CA LYS A 216 -0.50 3.21 16.63
C LYS A 216 0.24 1.98 16.16
N SER A 217 -0.40 0.83 16.31
CA SER A 217 0.13 -0.42 15.77
C SER A 217 -0.32 -0.64 14.34
N VAL A 218 0.60 -1.13 13.52
CA VAL A 218 0.37 -1.58 12.15
C VAL A 218 0.92 -2.99 12.00
N ALA A 219 0.38 -3.73 11.04
CA ALA A 219 0.76 -5.09 10.76
C ALA A 219 1.27 -5.23 9.34
N THR A 220 2.36 -5.99 9.20
CA THR A 220 2.90 -6.40 7.90
C THR A 220 2.76 -7.91 7.75
N VAL A 221 2.14 -8.36 6.67
CA VAL A 221 2.06 -9.78 6.30
C VAL A 221 2.93 -10.02 5.08
N VAL A 222 3.74 -11.07 5.08
CA VAL A 222 4.58 -11.44 3.93
C VAL A 222 4.29 -12.88 3.56
N VAL A 223 3.89 -13.11 2.31
CA VAL A 223 3.71 -14.44 1.73
C VAL A 223 4.43 -14.49 0.39
N SER A 224 5.37 -15.40 0.23
CA SER A 224 6.03 -15.64 -1.05
C SER A 224 6.16 -17.12 -1.32
N SER A 225 5.94 -17.52 -2.57
CA SER A 225 6.22 -18.87 -3.06
C SER A 225 6.05 -18.92 -4.56
N LYS A 226 6.25 -20.09 -5.17
CA LYS A 226 6.01 -20.28 -6.59
C LYS A 226 4.53 -20.09 -6.96
N GLN A 227 3.63 -20.42 -6.03
CA GLN A 227 2.18 -20.25 -6.13
C GLN A 227 1.63 -19.98 -4.73
N PRO A 228 1.47 -18.70 -4.33
CA PRO A 228 0.99 -18.34 -3.00
C PRO A 228 -0.34 -19.01 -2.67
N ASP A 229 -0.45 -19.53 -1.44
CA ASP A 229 -1.68 -20.13 -0.94
C ASP A 229 -2.59 -19.05 -0.35
N LEU A 230 -3.83 -18.98 -0.84
CA LEU A 230 -4.84 -18.05 -0.35
C LEU A 230 -5.08 -18.21 1.15
N LYS A 231 -5.03 -19.44 1.67
CA LYS A 231 -5.26 -19.69 3.11
C LYS A 231 -4.18 -19.08 3.99
N SER A 232 -2.91 -19.15 3.58
CA SER A 232 -1.82 -18.49 4.32
C SER A 232 -1.97 -16.98 4.33
N ILE A 233 -2.41 -16.38 3.22
CA ILE A 233 -2.67 -14.94 3.14
C ILE A 233 -3.81 -14.55 4.08
N ILE A 234 -4.93 -15.28 4.04
CA ILE A 234 -6.08 -15.06 4.91
C ILE A 234 -5.70 -15.23 6.38
N GLY A 235 -4.97 -16.30 6.71
CA GLY A 235 -4.51 -16.53 8.08
C GLY A 235 -3.58 -15.45 8.60
N GLY A 236 -2.73 -14.88 7.73
CA GLY A 236 -1.92 -13.70 8.07
C GLY A 236 -2.76 -12.44 8.33
N ILE A 237 -3.77 -12.19 7.51
CA ILE A 237 -4.69 -11.06 7.69
C ILE A 237 -5.46 -11.20 9.02
N GLU A 238 -6.02 -12.37 9.28
CA GLU A 238 -6.82 -12.64 10.50
C GLU A 238 -5.95 -12.59 11.76
N ALA A 239 -4.76 -13.20 11.74
CA ALA A 239 -3.83 -13.15 12.87
C ALA A 239 -3.35 -11.72 13.15
N SER A 240 -3.02 -10.96 12.10
CA SER A 240 -2.65 -9.55 12.23
C SER A 240 -3.76 -8.71 12.84
N GLN A 241 -5.01 -8.93 12.40
CA GLN A 241 -6.17 -8.22 12.93
C GLN A 241 -6.38 -8.50 14.43
N GLN A 242 -6.25 -9.76 14.85
CA GLN A 242 -6.37 -10.14 16.25
C GLN A 242 -5.25 -9.54 17.10
N ALA A 243 -4.01 -9.55 16.61
CA ALA A 243 -2.88 -8.99 17.31
C ALA A 243 -3.00 -7.46 17.47
N LEU A 244 -3.48 -6.75 16.44
CA LEU A 244 -3.75 -5.31 16.52
C LEU A 244 -4.84 -4.98 17.55
N GLU A 245 -5.93 -5.75 17.59
CA GLU A 245 -6.98 -5.56 18.62
C GLU A 245 -6.46 -5.82 20.04
N GLN A 246 -5.58 -6.81 20.20
CA GLN A 246 -5.01 -7.14 21.51
C GLN A 246 -4.08 -6.03 22.00
N ASP A 247 -3.21 -5.53 21.12
CA ASP A 247 -2.31 -4.42 21.43
C ASP A 247 -3.07 -3.12 21.76
N GLU A 248 -4.17 -2.82 21.05
CA GLU A 248 -5.02 -1.67 21.36
C GLU A 248 -5.65 -1.79 22.76
N LYS A 249 -6.15 -2.97 23.13
CA LYS A 249 -6.71 -3.23 24.47
C LYS A 249 -5.66 -3.10 25.58
N GLU A 250 -4.45 -3.61 25.36
CA GLU A 250 -3.34 -3.49 26.31
C GLU A 250 -2.90 -2.03 26.51
N ARG A 251 -2.91 -1.25 25.43
CA ARG A 251 -2.63 0.20 25.48
C ARG A 251 -3.71 0.97 26.21
N GLU A 252 -4.99 0.66 25.97
CA GLU A 252 -6.11 1.30 26.67
C GLU A 252 -6.08 0.99 28.18
N ALA A 253 -5.75 -0.24 28.57
CA ALA A 253 -5.59 -0.62 29.97
C ALA A 253 -4.44 0.14 30.64
N SER A 254 -3.29 0.22 29.97
CA SER A 254 -2.11 0.91 30.50
C SER A 254 -2.34 2.41 30.72
N LYS A 255 -3.10 3.06 29.84
CA LYS A 255 -3.48 4.47 30.00
C LYS A 255 -4.41 4.71 31.19
N GLN A 256 -5.31 3.77 31.48
CA GLN A 256 -6.20 3.88 32.63
C GLN A 256 -5.43 3.74 33.94
N ASP A 257 -4.44 2.85 34.01
CA ASP A 257 -3.60 2.65 35.18
C ASP A 257 -2.66 3.85 35.47
N GLU A 258 -2.28 4.62 34.44
CA GLU A 258 -1.46 5.84 34.60
C GLU A 258 -2.27 7.09 35.02
N GLU A 259 -3.59 7.06 34.83
CA GLU A 259 -4.51 8.16 35.17
C GLU A 259 -5.13 8.05 36.58
N GLU A 260 -5.00 6.89 37.26
CA GLU A 260 -5.43 6.65 38.66
C GLU A 260 -4.34 6.95 39.71
#